data_AF-A0A7G8GL30-F1
#
_entry.id   AF-A0A7G8GL30-F1
#
_cell.length_a   1.000
_cell.length_b   1.000
_cell.length_c   1.000
_cell.angle_alpha   90.00
_cell.angle_beta   90.00
_cell.angle_gamma   90.00
#
_symmetry.space_group_name_H-M   'P 1'
#
loop_
_entity.id
_entity.type
_entity.pdbx_description
1 polymer ?
#
loop_
_entity_poly.entity_id
_entity_poly.type
_entity_poly.pdbx_seq_one_letter_code
_entity_poly.pdbx_strand_id
1 'polypeptide(L)'
;MTESARPPFLTVLISSFTTVFLAELGDKTQLATLLLAAQSGSPWLVFLGAALALIASSLVGVLVGQWLSKVLPPERLQLMAGVLMVSLGLWLGLQAARALLITHPMF
;
A
#
# COMPACT_ATOMS: atom_id res chain seq x y z
N MET A 1 15.21 12.81 -33.10
CA MET A 1 16.00 11.99 -32.15
C MET A 1 15.99 12.71 -30.81
N THR A 2 14.92 12.60 -30.02
CA THR A 2 14.89 13.18 -28.66
C THR A 2 15.47 12.14 -27.72
N GLU A 3 16.69 12.35 -27.24
CA GLU A 3 17.23 11.63 -26.09
C GLU A 3 16.22 11.69 -24.95
N SER A 4 15.63 10.56 -24.57
CA SER A 4 14.83 10.49 -23.35
C SER A 4 15.81 10.60 -22.18
N ALA A 5 16.14 11.83 -21.76
CA ALA A 5 16.92 12.07 -20.57
C ALA A 5 16.24 11.33 -19.42
N ARG A 6 16.94 10.35 -18.82
CA ARG A 6 16.44 9.63 -17.66
C ARG A 6 16.09 10.67 -16.58
N PRO A 7 14.91 10.61 -15.95
CA PRO A 7 14.56 11.58 -14.92
C PRO A 7 15.64 11.55 -13.82
N PRO A 8 16.04 12.72 -13.28
CA PRO A 8 17.00 12.77 -12.19
C PRO A 8 16.59 11.86 -11.04
N PHE A 9 17.55 11.22 -10.38
CA PHE A 9 17.27 10.33 -9.25
C PHE A 9 16.41 11.02 -8.18
N LEU A 10 16.70 12.29 -7.90
CA LEU A 10 15.95 13.08 -6.93
C LEU A 10 14.46 13.24 -7.32
N THR A 11 14.16 13.37 -8.62
CA THR A 11 12.78 13.46 -9.12
C THR A 11 12.04 12.15 -8.87
N VAL A 12 12.66 11.01 -9.16
CA VAL A 12 12.07 9.68 -8.93
C VAL A 12 11.88 9.41 -7.43
N LEU A 13 12.84 9.81 -6.61
CA LEU A 13 12.79 9.66 -5.16
C LEU A 13 11.65 10.48 -4.57
N ILE A 14 11.56 11.77 -4.90
CA ILE A 14 10.51 12.66 -4.37
C ILE A 14 9.13 12.23 -4.87
N SER A 15 8.98 11.88 -6.16
CA SER A 15 7.68 11.46 -6.70
C SER A 15 7.21 10.17 -6.05
N SER A 16 8.05 9.14 -5.98
CA SER A 16 7.70 7.85 -5.39
C SER A 16 7.43 7.98 -3.89
N PHE A 17 8.26 8.73 -3.16
CA PHE A 17 8.05 8.99 -1.75
C PHE A 17 6.71 9.69 -1.51
N THR A 18 6.42 10.77 -2.25
CA THR A 18 5.19 11.55 -2.07
C THR A 18 3.96 10.71 -2.39
N THR A 19 3.98 9.94 -3.49
CA THR A 19 2.88 9.06 -3.88
C THR A 19 2.63 7.98 -2.83
N VAL A 20 3.67 7.29 -2.37
CA VAL A 20 3.51 6.21 -1.37
C VAL A 20 3.12 6.79 -0.02
N PHE A 21 3.73 7.91 0.40
CA PHE A 21 3.39 8.58 1.66
C PHE A 21 1.92 8.96 1.70
N LEU A 22 1.41 9.63 0.65
CA LEU A 22 -0.01 9.98 0.55
C LEU A 22 -0.92 8.76 0.50
N ALA A 23 -0.51 7.69 -0.17
CA ALA A 23 -1.30 6.46 -0.27
C ALA A 23 -1.40 5.70 1.07
N GLU A 24 -0.36 5.76 1.89
CA GLU A 24 -0.26 5.03 3.16
C GLU A 24 -0.69 5.86 4.38
N LEU A 25 -0.91 7.18 4.21
CA LEU A 25 -1.29 8.08 5.31
C LEU A 25 -2.63 7.66 5.94
N GLY A 26 -2.61 7.39 7.24
CA GLY A 26 -3.80 7.02 7.99
C GLY A 26 -4.22 5.56 7.84
N ASP A 27 -3.35 4.70 7.30
CA ASP A 27 -3.64 3.27 7.23
C ASP A 27 -3.67 2.61 8.62
N LYS A 28 -4.40 1.49 8.72
CA LYS A 28 -4.55 0.67 9.93
C LYS A 28 -3.20 0.20 10.48
N THR A 29 -2.20 -0.03 9.63
CA THR A 29 -0.84 -0.38 10.07
C THR A 29 -0.20 0.74 10.90
N GLN A 30 -0.48 2.01 10.60
CA GLN A 30 0.03 3.14 11.37
C GLN A 30 -0.60 3.18 12.76
N LEU A 31 -1.91 2.96 12.86
CA LEU A 31 -2.61 2.86 14.15
C LEU A 31 -2.09 1.67 14.98
N ALA A 32 -1.90 0.51 14.35
CA ALA A 32 -1.34 -0.67 15.01
C ALA A 32 0.08 -0.40 15.53
N THR A 33 0.92 0.27 14.73
CA THR A 33 2.29 0.65 15.12
C THR A 33 2.29 1.64 16.28
N LEU A 34 1.38 2.63 16.26
CA LEU A 34 1.24 3.61 17.33
C LEU A 34 0.78 2.96 18.64
N LEU A 35 -0.18 2.03 18.57
CA LEU A 35 -0.63 1.26 19.73
C LEU A 35 0.48 0.35 20.29
N LEU A 36 1.26 -0.30 19.42
CA LEU A 36 2.44 -1.08 19.80
C LEU A 36 3.51 -0.22 20.47
N ALA A 37 3.76 0.97 19.94
CA ALA A 37 4.71 1.93 20.53
C ALA A 37 4.24 2.37 21.92
N ALA A 38 2.95 2.66 22.08
CA ALA A 38 2.36 3.02 23.36
C ALA A 38 2.41 1.88 24.40
N GLN A 39 2.21 0.62 23.98
CA GLN A 39 2.18 -0.54 24.89
C GLN A 39 3.58 -1.07 25.24
N SER A 40 4.54 -1.01 24.32
CA SER A 40 5.86 -1.62 24.52
C SER A 40 6.76 -0.90 25.52
N GLY A 41 6.49 0.37 25.81
CA GLY A 41 7.42 1.23 26.56
C GLY A 41 8.74 1.53 25.83
N SER A 42 8.91 1.03 24.59
CA SER A 42 10.13 1.15 23.79
C SER A 42 9.80 1.66 22.37
N PRO A 43 9.41 2.94 22.21
CA PRO A 43 8.93 3.48 20.94
C PRO A 43 9.97 3.42 19.81
N TRP A 44 11.27 3.52 20.15
CA TRP A 44 12.35 3.47 19.16
C TRP A 44 12.53 2.09 18.54
N LEU A 45 12.36 1.02 19.33
CA LEU A 45 12.43 -0.36 18.83
C LEU A 45 11.23 -0.66 17.93
N VAL A 46 10.04 -0.19 18.30
CA VAL A 46 8.83 -0.33 17.46
C VAL A 46 9.00 0.45 16.17
N PHE A 47 9.52 1.68 16.22
CA PHE A 47 9.82 2.46 15.02
C PHE A 47 10.78 1.74 14.08
N LEU A 48 11.90 1.22 14.59
CA LEU A 48 12.87 0.46 13.78
C LEU A 48 12.24 -0.80 13.19
N GLY A 49 11.47 -1.55 13.98
CA GLY A 49 10.78 -2.75 13.51
C GLY A 49 9.77 -2.44 12.39
N ALA A 50 8.94 -1.43 12.58
CA ALA A 50 7.95 -1.01 11.58
C ALA A 50 8.62 -0.44 10.31
N ALA A 51 9.68 0.35 10.46
CA ALA A 51 10.44 0.88 9.33
C ALA A 51 11.10 -0.24 8.52
N LEU A 52 11.72 -1.23 9.17
CA LEU A 52 12.30 -2.39 8.51
C LEU A 52 11.23 -3.24 7.82
N ALA A 53 10.07 -3.44 8.47
CA ALA A 53 8.96 -4.17 7.87
C ALA A 53 8.44 -3.45 6.60
N LEU A 54 8.30 -2.13 6.65
CA LEU A 54 7.90 -1.33 5.49
C LEU A 54 8.92 -1.44 4.35
N ILE A 55 10.22 -1.25 4.65
CA ILE A 55 11.29 -1.37 3.65
C ILE A 55 11.28 -2.77 3.03
N ALA A 56 11.19 -3.82 3.84
CA ALA A 56 11.18 -5.21 3.36
C ALA A 56 9.96 -5.48 2.47
N SER A 57 8.77 -5.06 2.90
CA SER A 57 7.52 -5.22 2.13
C SER A 57 7.58 -4.46 0.81
N SER A 58 8.01 -3.20 0.82
CA SER A 58 8.17 -2.39 -0.38
C SER A 58 9.22 -2.98 -1.32
N LEU A 59 10.34 -3.50 -0.81
CA LEU A 59 11.36 -4.15 -1.62
C LEU A 59 10.80 -5.37 -2.35
N VAL A 60 10.05 -6.23 -1.65
CA VAL A 60 9.37 -7.38 -2.26
C VAL A 60 8.39 -6.91 -3.34
N GLY A 61 7.58 -5.89 -3.05
CA GLY A 61 6.63 -5.32 -4.01
C GLY A 61 7.30 -4.78 -5.27
N VAL A 62 8.41 -4.05 -5.13
CA VAL A 62 9.19 -3.52 -6.26
C VAL A 62 9.83 -4.64 -7.07
N LEU A 63 10.43 -5.65 -6.43
CA LEU A 63 11.05 -6.78 -7.13
C LEU A 63 10.02 -7.59 -7.93
N VAL A 64 8.88 -7.90 -7.32
CA VAL A 64 7.78 -8.60 -7.99
C VAL A 64 7.21 -7.73 -9.12
N GLY A 65 6.99 -6.44 -8.89
CA GLY A 65 6.51 -5.51 -9.91
C GLY A 65 7.48 -5.36 -11.10
N GLN A 66 8.78 -5.29 -10.82
CA GLN A 66 9.83 -5.27 -11.86
C GLN A 66 9.90 -6.57 -12.64
N TRP A 67 9.67 -7.72 -12.00
CA TRP A 67 9.61 -9.00 -12.69
C TRP A 67 8.36 -9.06 -13.58
N LEU A 68 7.21 -8.66 -13.04
CA LEU A 68 5.93 -8.71 -13.75
C LEU A 68 5.90 -7.77 -14.96
N SER A 69 6.52 -6.60 -14.86
CA SER A 69 6.62 -5.64 -15.98
C SER A 69 7.50 -6.12 -17.14
N LYS A 70 8.34 -7.14 -16.94
CA LYS A 70 9.11 -7.80 -18.01
C LYS A 70 8.30 -8.88 -18.73
N VAL A 71 7.30 -9.45 -18.06
CA VAL A 71 6.52 -10.60 -18.55
C VAL A 71 5.20 -10.15 -19.16
N LEU A 72 4.58 -9.10 -18.61
CA LEU A 72 3.26 -8.62 -19.01
C LEU A 72 3.32 -7.21 -19.62
N PRO A 73 2.49 -6.93 -20.64
CA PRO A 73 2.35 -5.57 -21.14
C PRO A 73 1.70 -4.66 -20.08
N PRO A 74 2.12 -3.38 -19.98
CA PRO A 74 1.68 -2.45 -18.93
C PRO A 74 0.16 -2.31 -18.82
N GLU A 75 -0.55 -2.35 -19.94
CA GLU A 75 -2.01 -2.17 -20.00
C GLU A 75 -2.74 -3.32 -19.30
N ARG A 76 -2.24 -4.56 -19.46
CA ARG A 76 -2.81 -5.72 -18.77
C ARG A 76 -2.54 -5.66 -17.27
N LEU A 77 -1.34 -5.21 -16.88
CA LEU A 77 -1.00 -5.06 -15.46
C LEU A 77 -1.91 -4.03 -14.77
N GLN A 78 -2.14 -2.88 -15.42
CA GLN A 78 -3.05 -1.85 -14.93
C GLN A 78 -4.50 -2.33 -14.86
N LEU A 79 -4.98 -3.03 -15.90
CA LEU A 79 -6.32 -3.62 -15.91
C LEU A 79 -6.50 -4.62 -14.75
N MET A 80 -5.53 -5.53 -14.57
CA MET A 80 -5.57 -6.52 -13.50
C MET A 80 -5.57 -5.88 -12.11
N ALA A 81 -4.72 -4.87 -11.89
CA ALA A 81 -4.69 -4.12 -10.64
C ALA A 81 -6.03 -3.40 -10.38
N GLY A 82 -6.61 -2.76 -11.40
CA GLY A 82 -7.91 -2.11 -11.30
C GLY A 82 -9.05 -3.08 -11.00
N VAL A 83 -9.13 -4.21 -11.71
CA VAL A 83 -10.13 -5.26 -11.46
C VAL A 83 -10.00 -5.83 -10.05
N LEU A 84 -8.78 -6.09 -9.59
CA LEU A 84 -8.53 -6.58 -8.24
C LEU A 84 -8.97 -5.55 -7.19
N MET A 85 -8.65 -4.28 -7.38
CA MET A 85 -9.04 -3.20 -6.47
C MET A 85 -10.56 -3.04 -6.38
N VAL A 86 -11.26 -3.03 -7.52
CA VAL A 86 -12.74 -2.96 -7.56
C VAL A 86 -13.37 -4.18 -6.90
N SER A 87 -12.85 -5.38 -7.17
CA SER A 87 -13.36 -6.62 -6.59
C SER A 87 -13.21 -6.65 -5.07
N LEU A 88 -12.03 -6.25 -4.56
CA LEU A 88 -11.79 -6.14 -3.12
C LEU A 88 -12.67 -5.06 -2.48
N GLY A 89 -12.81 -3.90 -3.12
CA GLY A 89 -13.68 -2.83 -2.65
C GLY A 89 -15.15 -3.28 -2.57
N LEU A 90 -15.65 -3.95 -3.60
CA LEU A 90 -17.02 -4.48 -3.63
C LEU A 90 -17.22 -5.56 -2.56
N TRP A 91 -16.25 -6.47 -2.40
CA TRP A 91 -16.28 -7.49 -1.35
C TRP A 91 -16.34 -6.82 0.03
N LEU A 92 -15.40 -5.93 0.35
CA LEU A 92 -15.35 -5.24 1.65
C LEU A 92 -16.62 -4.43 1.91
N GLY A 93 -17.14 -3.73 0.90
CA GLY A 93 -18.40 -3.01 0.98
C GLY A 93 -19.58 -3.93 1.26
N LEU A 94 -19.67 -5.08 0.58
CA LEU A 94 -20.72 -6.06 0.80
C LEU A 94 -20.63 -6.71 2.19
N GLN A 95 -19.41 -6.99 2.66
CA GLN A 95 -19.19 -7.46 4.04
C GLN A 95 -19.65 -6.42 5.07
N ALA A 96 -19.30 -5.15 4.87
CA ALA A 96 -19.73 -4.08 5.75
C ALA A 96 -21.26 -3.90 5.74
N ALA A 97 -21.89 -3.97 4.57
CA ALA A 97 -23.34 -3.89 4.45
C ALA A 97 -24.06 -5.08 5.11
N ARG A 98 -23.55 -6.30 4.91
CA ARG A 98 -24.07 -7.50 5.58
C ARG A 98 -23.90 -7.41 7.09
N ALA A 99 -22.73 -6.99 7.57
CA ALA A 99 -22.48 -6.80 9.00
C ALA A 99 -23.45 -5.76 9.59
N LEU A 100 -23.70 -4.66 8.89
CA LEU A 100 -24.66 -3.64 9.32
C LEU A 100 -26.09 -4.21 9.40
N LEU A 101 -26.54 -4.90 8.34
CA LEU A 101 -27.91 -5.45 8.27
C LEU A 101 -28.17 -6.62 9.23
N ILE A 102 -27.15 -7.42 9.54
CA ILE A 102 -27.28 -8.60 10.41
C ILE A 102 -27.08 -8.22 11.88
N THR A 103 -26.15 -7.31 12.19
CA THR A 103 -25.79 -6.95 13.57
C THR A 103 -26.72 -5.88 14.15
N HIS A 104 -27.32 -5.05 13.30
CA HIS A 104 -28.41 -4.15 13.67
C HIS A 104 -29.65 -4.46 12.82
N PRO A 105 -30.47 -5.46 13.22
CA PRO A 105 -31.86 -5.42 12.78
C PRO A 105 -32.40 -4.08 13.28
N MET A 106 -32.92 -3.26 12.38
CA MET A 106 -33.79 -2.18 12.82
C MET A 106 -34.89 -2.86 13.65
N PHE A 107 -34.95 -2.53 14.95
CA PHE A 107 -35.65 -3.14 16.09
C PHE A 107 -34.82 -4.11 16.94
#